data_AF-A0A9Q4MDP1-F1
#
_entry.id   AF-A0A9Q4MDP1-F1
#
_cell.length_a   1.000
_cell.length_b   1.000
_cell.length_c   1.000
_cell.angle_alpha   90.00
_cell.angle_beta   90.00
_cell.angle_gamma   90.00
#
_symmetry.space_group_name_H-M   'P 1'
#
loop_
_entity.id
_entity.type
_entity.pdbx_description
1 polymer ?
#
loop_
_entity_poly.entity_id
_entity_poly.type
_entity_poly.pdbx_seq_one_letter_code
_entity_poly.pdbx_strand_id
1 'polypeptide(L)' 'NLQSTRYRATQTGAEMFSAQITIGIPANMHIAALRDDFLEFFDHLNLDAILDPTKF' A
#
# COMPACT_ATOMS: atom_id res chain seq x y z
N ASN A 1 6.93 -6.14 8.61
CA ASN A 1 7.04 -7.34 7.73
C ASN A 1 6.87 -6.86 6.30
N LEU A 2 7.67 -7.35 5.34
CA LEU A 2 7.60 -6.94 3.94
C LEU A 2 7.49 -8.18 3.05
N GLN A 3 6.49 -8.20 2.19
CA GLN A 3 6.27 -9.23 1.18
C GLN A 3 6.01 -8.56 -0.18
N SER A 4 6.56 -9.12 -1.26
CA SER A 4 6.24 -8.63 -2.61
C SER A 4 6.21 -9.79 -3.61
N THR A 5 5.34 -9.67 -4.60
CA THR A 5 5.10 -10.67 -5.64
C THR A 5 4.93 -9.99 -6.98
N ARG A 6 5.48 -10.62 -8.03
CA ARG A 6 5.21 -10.28 -9.43
C ARG A 6 4.47 -11.44 -10.08
N TYR A 7 3.42 -11.15 -10.84
CA TYR A 7 2.64 -12.17 -11.53
C TYR A 7 2.08 -11.61 -12.84
N ARG A 8 1.72 -12.49 -13.78
CA ARG A 8 0.97 -12.09 -14.97
C ARG A 8 -0.52 -12.22 -14.68
N ALA A 9 -1.31 -11.23 -15.05
CA ALA A 9 -2.76 -11.31 -14.98
C ALA A 9 -3.25 -12.47 -15.86
N THR A 10 -3.99 -13.41 -15.27
CA THR A 10 -4.41 -14.66 -15.94
C THR A 10 -5.20 -14.42 -17.23
N GLN A 11 -5.98 -13.33 -17.30
CA GLN A 11 -6.87 -13.06 -18.44
C GLN A 11 -6.23 -12.15 -19.51
N THR A 12 -5.46 -11.13 -19.10
CA THR A 12 -4.91 -10.13 -20.03
C THR A 12 -3.43 -10.35 -20.35
N GLY A 13 -2.74 -11.19 -19.57
CA GLY A 13 -1.29 -11.41 -19.69
C GLY A 13 -0.42 -10.24 -19.18
N ALA A 14 -1.03 -9.16 -18.69
CA ALA A 14 -0.33 -7.97 -18.20
C ALA A 14 0.56 -8.29 -17.00
N GLU A 15 1.74 -7.68 -16.92
CA GLU A 15 2.64 -7.84 -15.77
C GLU A 15 2.15 -7.00 -14.60
N MET A 16 1.86 -7.67 -13.49
CA MET A 16 1.34 -7.08 -12.25
C MET A 16 2.39 -7.19 -11.15
N PHE A 17 2.38 -6.21 -10.26
CA PHE A 17 3.20 -6.17 -9.07
C PHE A 17 2.32 -5.88 -7.85
N SER A 18 2.55 -6.60 -6.76
CA SER A 18 1.90 -6.37 -5.47
C SER A 18 2.93 -6.43 -4.36
N ALA A 19 2.80 -5.52 -3.39
CA ALA A 19 3.61 -5.50 -2.19
C ALA A 19 2.74 -5.26 -0.96
N GLN A 20 3.04 -5.96 0.13
CA GLN A 20 2.43 -5.78 1.43
C GLN A 20 3.53 -5.41 2.42
N ILE A 21 3.34 -4.26 3.09
CA ILE A 21 4.33 -3.71 4.01
C ILE A 21 3.61 -3.35 5.32
N THR A 22 4.14 -3.85 6.43
CA THR A 22 3.72 -3.43 7.77
C THR A 22 4.79 -2.55 8.39
N ILE A 23 4.45 -1.30 8.67
CA ILE A 23 5.30 -0.30 9.31
C ILE A 23 4.76 0.02 10.71
N GLY A 24 5.67 0.31 11.64
CA GLY A 24 5.30 0.89 12.92
C GLY A 24 5.13 2.39 12.76
N ILE A 25 4.02 2.94 13.25
CA ILE A 25 3.77 4.38 13.28
C ILE A 25 3.89 4.90 14.72
N PRO A 26 4.45 6.10 14.94
CA PRO A 26 4.48 6.72 16.25
C PRO A 26 3.07 6.93 16.81
N ALA A 27 2.87 6.74 18.13
CA ALA A 27 1.57 6.87 18.77
C ALA A 27 0.98 8.31 18.74
N ASN A 28 1.83 9.31 18.53
CA ASN A 28 1.44 10.72 18.38
C ASN A 28 1.11 11.10 16.93
N MET A 29 1.26 10.18 15.96
CA MET A 29 0.94 10.44 14.57
C MET A 29 -0.57 10.35 14.34
N HIS A 30 -1.14 11.36 13.68
CA HIS A 30 -2.56 11.35 13.30
C HIS A 30 -2.78 10.41 12.11
N ILE A 31 -3.42 9.26 12.34
CA ILE A 31 -3.68 8.23 11.31
C ILE A 31 -4.44 8.81 10.10
N ALA A 32 -5.35 9.77 10.33
CA ALA A 32 -6.08 10.43 9.25
C ALA A 32 -5.15 11.18 8.29
N ALA A 33 -4.24 12.01 8.81
CA ALA A 33 -3.28 12.75 7.99
C ALA A 33 -2.34 11.80 7.23
N LEU A 34 -1.85 10.75 7.88
CA LEU A 34 -1.03 9.72 7.23
C LEU A 34 -1.77 9.05 6.07
N ARG A 35 -3.07 8.79 6.24
CA ARG A 35 -3.90 8.19 5.20
C ARG A 35 -4.06 9.14 4.01
N ASP A 36 -4.29 10.42 4.28
CA ASP A 36 -4.43 11.44 3.23
C ASP A 36 -3.14 11.58 2.42
N ASP A 37 -1.99 11.71 3.12
CA ASP A 37 -0.65 11.77 2.49
C ASP A 37 -0.34 10.50 1.68
N PHE A 38 -0.73 9.33 2.21
CA PHE A 38 -0.57 8.05 1.53
C PHE A 38 -1.41 8.02 0.24
N LEU A 39 -2.70 8.34 0.30
CA LEU A 39 -3.56 8.31 -0.87
C LEU A 39 -3.08 9.28 -1.94
N GLU A 40 -2.68 10.50 -1.57
CA GLU A 40 -2.14 11.48 -2.52
C GLU A 40 -0.87 10.95 -3.24
N PHE A 41 0.04 10.31 -2.50
CA PHE A 41 1.25 9.73 -3.07
C PHE A 41 0.95 8.60 -4.07
N PHE A 42 0.02 7.71 -3.74
CA PHE A 42 -0.34 6.58 -4.61
C PHE A 42 -1.17 7.02 -5.83
N ASP A 43 -2.03 8.03 -5.68
CA ASP A 43 -2.74 8.66 -6.79
C ASP A 43 -1.76 9.31 -7.78
N HIS A 44 -0.73 10.02 -7.29
CA HIS A 44 0.29 10.61 -8.15
C HIS A 44 1.07 9.57 -8.97
N LEU A 45 1.26 8.37 -8.40
CA LEU A 45 1.91 7.25 -9.08
C LEU A 45 0.95 6.39 -9.92
N ASN A 46 -0.35 6.70 -9.91
CA ASN A 46 -1.40 5.92 -10.54
C ASN A 46 -1.36 4.43 -10.10
N LEU A 47 -1.20 4.22 -8.80
CA LEU A 47 -1.09 2.91 -8.17
C LEU A 47 -2.31 2.65 -7.28
N ASP A 48 -2.86 1.44 -7.39
CA ASP A 48 -3.91 0.98 -6.48
C ASP A 48 -3.29 0.57 -5.13
N ALA A 49 -3.69 1.24 -4.05
CA ALA A 49 -3.18 0.96 -2.71
C ALA A 49 -4.23 1.09 -1.61
N ILE A 50 -4.02 0.32 -0.54
CA ILE A 50 -4.91 0.27 0.63
C ILE A 50 -4.04 0.38 1.89
N LEU A 51 -4.52 1.15 2.85
CA LEU A 51 -3.93 1.31 4.17
C LEU A 51 -4.90 0.79 5.23
N ASP A 52 -4.53 -0.31 5.89
CA ASP A 52 -5.32 -0.94 6.95
C ASP A 52 -4.58 -0.89 8.30
N PRO A 53 -5.23 -0.42 9.38
CA PRO A 53 -4.64 -0.41 10.71
C PRO A 53 -4.56 -1.83 11.30
N THR A 54 -3.35 -2.31 11.53
CA THR A 54 -3.11 -3.58 12.25
C THR A 54 -2.82 -3.34 13.72
N LYS A 55 -3.59 -3.96 14.62
CA LYS A 55 -3.26 -4.04 16.05
C LYS A 55 -2.24 -5.17 16.24
N PHE A 56 -1.14 -4.87 16.91
CA PHE A 56 -0.19 -5.87 17.40
C PHE A 56 -0.50 -6.22 18.85
#